data_AF-A0A344TZR5-F1
#
_entry.id   AF-A0A344TZR5-F1
#
_cell.length_a   1.000
_cell.length_b   1.000
_cell.length_c   1.000
_cell.angle_alpha   90.00
_cell.angle_beta   90.00
_cell.angle_gamma   90.00
#
_symmetry.space_group_name_H-M   'P 1'
#
loop_
_entity.id
_entity.type
_entity.pdbx_description
1 polymer ?
#
loop_
_entity_poly.entity_id
_entity_poly.type
_entity_poly.pdbx_seq_one_letter_code
_entity_poly.pdbx_strand_id
1 'polypeptide(L)' 'MITHATAVRRDITDNHGEQQATLPIASLHRLDGTTEITTLVLDPAQLEVLYAQMDWALGMREAAAGHLA' A
#
# COMPACT_ATOMS: atom_id res chain seq x y z
N MET A 1 10.87 4.50 14.22
CA MET A 1 9.56 3.83 14.10
C MET A 1 8.74 4.57 13.07
N ILE A 2 8.13 3.86 12.13
CA ILE A 2 7.23 4.43 11.11
C ILE A 2 5.83 4.54 11.73
N THR A 3 5.14 5.65 11.50
CA THR A 3 3.75 5.83 11.96
C THR A 3 2.77 5.53 10.84
N HIS A 4 3.01 6.05 9.64
CA HIS A 4 2.23 5.76 8.43
C HIS A 4 3.01 6.11 7.16
N ALA A 5 2.52 5.60 6.04
CA ALA A 5 3.03 5.87 4.71
C ALA A 5 1.88 6.31 3.80
N THR A 6 2.13 7.32 2.96
CA THR A 6 1.19 7.76 1.93
C THR A 6 1.71 7.32 0.57
N ALA A 7 1.01 6.41 -0.11
CA ALA A 7 1.36 5.99 -1.46
C ALA A 7 1.14 7.11 -2.47
N VAL A 8 1.97 7.16 -3.51
CA VAL A 8 1.66 7.97 -4.71
C VAL A 8 0.49 7.30 -5.42
N ARG A 9 -0.44 8.07 -5.99
CA ARG A 9 -1.51 7.58 -6.87
C ARG A 9 -0.92 7.12 -8.22
N ARG A 10 -0.13 6.05 -8.19
CA ARG A 10 0.55 5.40 -9.30
C ARG A 10 0.38 3.89 -9.18
N ASP A 11 0.48 3.22 -10.32
CA ASP A 11 0.40 1.76 -10.38
C ASP A 11 1.62 1.12 -9.71
N ILE A 12 1.41 -0.10 -9.22
CA ILE A 12 2.50 -0.98 -8.76
C ILE A 12 3.33 -1.38 -9.98
N THR A 13 4.65 -1.30 -9.86
CA THR A 13 5.58 -1.79 -10.90
C THR A 13 5.98 -3.22 -10.55
N ASP A 14 5.75 -4.16 -11.47
CA ASP A 14 6.29 -5.52 -11.39
C ASP A 14 7.73 -5.56 -11.91
N ASN A 15 8.68 -5.78 -10.99
CA ASN A 15 10.09 -6.01 -11.31
C ASN A 15 10.34 -7.52 -11.38
N HIS A 16 9.84 -8.14 -12.45
CA HIS A 16 9.88 -9.60 -12.63
C HIS A 16 11.28 -10.20 -12.46
N GLY A 17 12.33 -9.52 -12.94
CA GLY A 17 13.72 -9.98 -12.83
C GLY A 17 14.27 -10.03 -11.39
N GLU A 18 13.71 -9.21 -10.50
CA GLU A 18 14.10 -9.15 -9.08
C GLU A 18 13.09 -9.90 -8.18
N GLN A 19 12.03 -10.47 -8.78
CA GLN A 19 10.91 -11.09 -8.08
C GLN A 19 10.29 -10.15 -7.05
N GLN A 20 10.10 -8.89 -7.42
CA GLN A 20 9.58 -7.85 -6.52
C GLN A 20 8.53 -6.99 -7.20
N ALA A 21 7.57 -6.53 -6.42
CA ALA A 21 6.68 -5.45 -6.79
C ALA A 21 7.05 -4.19 -6.02
N THR A 22 7.01 -3.03 -6.71
CA THR A 22 7.38 -1.76 -6.09
C THR A 22 6.26 -0.73 -6.19
N LEU A 23 6.05 0.01 -5.10
CA LEU A 23 5.08 1.09 -5.02
C LEU A 23 5.76 2.35 -4.48
N PRO A 24 5.80 3.45 -5.25
CA PRO A 24 6.33 4.71 -4.77
C PRO A 24 5.53 5.26 -3.58
N ILE A 25 6.23 5.67 -2.52
CA ILE A 25 5.67 6.29 -1.32
C ILE A 25 6.03 7.78 -1.32
N ALA A 26 5.00 8.64 -1.35
CA ALA A 26 5.15 10.09 -1.37
C ALA A 26 5.63 10.65 -0.03
N SER A 27 5.17 10.06 1.08
CA SER A 27 5.62 10.44 2.42
C SER A 27 5.62 9.24 3.36
N LEU A 28 6.79 8.94 3.93
CA LEU A 28 6.93 8.03 5.05
C LEU A 28 7.11 8.86 6.32
N HIS A 29 6.14 8.78 7.23
CA HIS A 29 6.15 9.54 8.47
C HIS A 29 6.78 8.73 9.59
N ARG A 30 7.72 9.34 10.31
CA ARG A 30 8.43 8.74 11.45
C ARG A 30 7.98 9.35 12.77
N LEU A 31 8.18 8.62 13.85
CA LEU A 31 7.77 9.05 15.20
C LEU A 31 8.44 10.35 15.65
N ASP A 32 9.66 10.62 15.16
CA ASP A 32 10.41 11.84 15.43
C ASP A 32 9.91 13.07 14.65
N GLY A 33 8.81 12.93 13.90
CA GLY A 33 8.22 13.98 13.09
C GLY A 33 8.87 14.15 11.72
N THR A 34 9.91 13.39 11.41
CA THR A 34 10.57 13.45 10.09
C THR A 34 9.74 12.74 9.03
N THR A 35 9.91 13.20 7.79
CA THR A 35 9.27 12.63 6.60
C THR A 35 10.28 12.39 5.50
N GLU A 36 10.17 11.28 4.79
CA GLU A 36 11.01 10.98 3.62
C GLU A 36 10.20 10.39 2.46
N ILE A 37 10.68 10.63 1.23
CA ILE A 37 10.19 9.93 0.03
C ILE A 37 10.89 8.58 -0.03
N THR A 38 10.14 7.52 -0.30
CA THR A 38 10.70 6.17 -0.36
C THR A 38 9.93 5.28 -1.33
N THR A 39 10.31 4.00 -1.42
CA THR A 39 9.62 2.98 -2.22
C THR A 39 9.28 1.81 -1.30
N LEU A 40 8.02 1.37 -1.35
CA LEU A 40 7.61 0.10 -0.77
C LEU A 40 8.02 -1.00 -1.74
N VAL A 41 8.76 -1.99 -1.25
CA VAL A 41 9.19 -3.17 -2.00
C VAL A 41 8.50 -4.37 -1.38
N LEU A 42 7.87 -5.19 -2.22
CA LEU A 42 7.12 -6.37 -1.83
C LEU A 42 7.69 -7.58 -2.56
N ASP A 43 7.94 -8.66 -1.84
CA ASP A 43 8.12 -9.97 -2.46
C ASP A 43 6.76 -10.53 -2.95
N PRO A 44 6.75 -11.66 -3.69
CA PRO A 44 5.50 -12.19 -4.24
C PRO A 44 4.48 -12.58 -3.17
N ALA A 45 4.91 -13.14 -2.03
CA ALA A 45 4.01 -13.54 -0.96
C ALA A 45 3.41 -12.32 -0.25
N GLN A 46 4.21 -11.27 -0.04
CA GLN A 46 3.75 -10.00 0.51
C GLN A 46 2.76 -9.30 -0.43
N LEU A 47 2.99 -9.39 -1.74
CA LEU A 47 2.08 -8.85 -2.75
C LEU A 47 0.72 -9.58 -2.74
N GLU A 48 0.72 -10.90 -2.66
CA GLU A 48 -0.52 -11.71 -2.56
C GLU A 48 -1.34 -11.34 -1.32
N VAL A 49 -0.68 -11.22 -0.16
CA VAL A 49 -1.34 -10.81 1.08
C VAL A 49 -1.90 -9.40 0.96
N LEU A 50 -1.12 -8.45 0.40
CA LEU A 50 -1.57 -7.08 0.23
C LEU A 50 -2.80 -7.00 -0.69
N TYR A 51 -2.81 -7.76 -1.78
CA TYR A 51 -3.94 -7.84 -2.71
C TYR A 51 -5.22 -8.30 -2.00
N ALA A 52 -5.16 -9.39 -1.23
CA ALA A 52 -6.31 -9.92 -0.49
C ALA A 52 -6.84 -8.92 0.56
N GLN A 53 -5.93 -8.23 1.27
CA GLN A 53 -6.32 -7.22 2.27
C GLN A 53 -6.97 -5.99 1.62
N MET A 54 -6.47 -5.55 0.46
CA MET A 54 -7.07 -4.44 -0.28
C MET A 54 -8.46 -4.78 -0.80
N ASP A 55 -8.65 -5.98 -1.36
CA ASP A 55 -9.96 -6.46 -1.82
C ASP A 55 -10.97 -6.48 -0.67
N TRP A 56 -10.56 -7.03 0.48
CA TRP A 56 -11.41 -7.05 1.67
C TRP A 56 -11.76 -5.64 2.17
N ALA A 57 -10.80 -4.72 2.21
CA ALA A 57 -11.03 -3.33 2.61
C ALA A 57 -12.00 -2.59 1.67
N LEU A 58 -11.91 -2.85 0.36
CA LEU A 58 -12.86 -2.30 -0.61
C LEU A 58 -14.26 -2.88 -0.41
N GLY A 59 -14.37 -4.19 -0.20
CA GLY A 59 -15.65 -4.84 0.11
C GLY A 59 -16.30 -4.27 1.37
N MET A 60 -15.53 -4.01 2.43
CA MET A 60 -16.03 -3.34 3.64
C MET A 60 -16.54 -1.91 3.34
N ARG A 61 -15.83 -1.15 2.51
CA ARG A 61 -16.24 0.20 2.11
C ARG A 61 -17.55 0.20 1.33
N GLU A 62 -17.72 -0.76 0.42
CA GLU A 62 -18.93 -0.91 -0.39
C GLU A 62 -20.12 -1.34 0.47
N ALA A 63 -19.93 -2.30 1.37
CA ALA A 63 -20.98 -2.73 2.30
C ALA A 63 -21.44 -1.58 3.21
N ALA A 64 -20.50 -0.74 3.68
CA ALA A 64 -20.83 0.46 4.46
C ALA A 64 -21.61 1.50 3.62
N ALA A 65 -21.26 1.67 2.34
CA ALA A 65 -21.98 2.57 1.43
C ALA A 65 -23.39 2.05 1.09
N GLY A 66 -23.57 0.73 0.98
CA GLY A 66 -24.87 0.09 0.76
C GLY A 66 -25.80 0.07 1.98
N HIS A 67 -25.28 0.33 3.19
CA HIS A 67 -26.06 0.42 4.43
C HIS A 67 -26.73 1.79 4.65
N LEU A 68 -26.50 2.76 3.76
CA LEU A 68 -27.12 4.09 3.77
C LEU A 68 -28.20 4.26 2.68
N ALA A 69 -28.60 3.18 2.01
CA ALA A 69 -29.64 3.16 0.97
C ALA A 69 -30.97 2.64 1.50
#